data_AF-A0A0A0HQ25-F1
#
_entry.id   AF-A0A0A0HQ25-F1
#
_cell.length_a   1.000
_cell.length_b   1.000
_cell.length_c   1.000
_cell.angle_alpha   90.00
_cell.angle_beta   90.00
_cell.angle_gamma   90.00
#
_symmetry.space_group_name_H-M   'P 1'
#
loop_
_entity.id
_entity.type
_entity.pdbx_description
1 polymer ?
#
loop_
_entity_poly.entity_id
_entity_poly.type
_entity_poly.pdbx_seq_one_letter_code
_entity_poly.pdbx_strand_id
1 'polypeptide(L)'
;MAQDFYEFDQSAVDAALEVARRRHEGHAAAKNLTAQSALPAGGGHVAVAAQCISVTVENNQVCIKLPLGLGKHCLPLPVSIPNGTAAEACLDICTKFGIPTGVKVSIKVAGSTVISETFGIC
;
A
#
# COMPACT_ATOMS: atom_id res chain seq x y z
N MET A 1 -14.34 9.67 -20.43
CA MET A 1 -14.66 9.35 -19.03
C MET A 1 -13.34 9.38 -18.28
N ALA A 2 -13.09 10.44 -17.52
CA ALA A 2 -11.87 10.57 -16.74
C ALA A 2 -11.96 9.57 -15.59
N GLN A 3 -11.08 8.58 -15.58
CA GLN A 3 -10.94 7.66 -14.45
C GLN A 3 -10.07 8.41 -13.46
N ASP A 4 -10.56 8.67 -12.24
CA ASP A 4 -9.75 9.38 -11.24
C ASP A 4 -8.64 8.41 -10.79
N PHE A 5 -7.41 8.71 -11.20
CA PHE A 5 -6.24 7.93 -10.80
C PHE A 5 -5.70 8.54 -9.51
N TYR A 6 -5.88 7.83 -8.41
CA TYR A 6 -5.30 8.25 -7.15
C TYR A 6 -3.79 7.98 -7.17
N GLU A 7 -3.01 9.03 -6.98
CA GLU A 7 -1.56 8.96 -6.87
C GLU A 7 -1.16 9.05 -5.41
N PHE A 8 -0.22 8.21 -5.02
CA PHE A 8 0.40 8.26 -3.71
C PHE A 8 1.38 9.44 -3.64
N ASP A 9 1.32 10.24 -2.57
CA ASP A 9 2.27 11.33 -2.33
C ASP A 9 3.71 10.79 -2.32
N GLN A 10 4.56 11.30 -3.21
CA GLN A 10 5.93 10.82 -3.34
C GLN A 10 6.71 11.00 -2.04
N SER A 11 6.52 12.10 -1.33
CA SER A 11 7.15 12.35 -0.04
C SER A 11 6.80 11.30 1.02
N ALA A 12 5.56 10.81 1.02
CA ALA A 12 5.11 9.77 1.94
C ALA A 12 5.64 8.38 1.53
N VAL A 13 5.73 8.12 0.21
CA VAL A 13 6.41 6.93 -0.32
C VAL A 13 7.90 6.91 0.07
N ASP A 14 8.62 8.02 -0.13
CA ASP A 14 10.03 8.15 0.24
C ASP A 14 10.23 8.02 1.75
N ALA A 15 9.38 8.65 2.56
CA ALA A 15 9.42 8.49 4.02
C ALA A 15 9.24 7.02 4.44
N ALA A 16 8.36 6.28 3.77
CA ALA A 16 8.16 4.86 4.02
C ALA A 16 9.34 3.99 3.60
N LEU A 17 9.94 4.28 2.44
CA LEU A 17 11.16 3.63 1.97
C LEU A 17 12.33 3.88 2.92
N GLU A 18 12.46 5.11 3.42
CA GLU A 18 13.45 5.47 4.43
C GLU A 18 13.22 4.69 5.74
N VAL A 19 11.96 4.58 6.18
CA VAL A 19 11.61 3.74 7.35
C VAL A 19 11.95 2.28 7.10
N ALA A 20 11.69 1.75 5.90
CA ALA A 20 12.04 0.38 5.53
C ALA A 20 13.56 0.15 5.56
N ARG A 21 14.35 1.07 4.99
CA ARG A 21 15.81 1.04 5.04
C ARG A 21 16.33 1.10 6.47
N ARG A 22 15.89 2.07 7.26
CA ARG A 22 16.29 2.21 8.67
C ARG A 22 15.90 1.01 9.52
N ARG A 23 14.76 0.37 9.23
CA ARG A 23 14.30 -0.82 9.95
C ARG A 23 15.14 -2.06 9.65
N HIS A 24 15.77 -2.12 8.48
CA HIS A 24 16.78 -3.12 8.17
C HIS A 24 18.12 -2.84 8.88
N GLU A 25 18.49 -1.57 9.06
CA GLU A 25 19.75 -1.17 9.72
C GLU A 25 19.69 -1.17 11.26
N GLY A 26 18.51 -1.06 11.86
CA GLY A 26 18.35 -1.02 13.31
C GLY A 26 17.01 -1.53 13.81
N HIS A 27 17.04 -2.64 14.56
CA HIS A 27 15.97 -3.06 15.46
C HIS A 27 15.61 -1.91 16.43
N ALA A 28 14.51 -1.15 16.21
CA ALA A 28 13.70 -0.56 17.31
C ALA A 28 12.53 0.38 16.91
N ALA A 29 12.50 1.06 15.76
CA ALA A 29 11.75 2.34 15.73
C ALA A 29 10.37 2.40 15.02
N ALA A 30 9.70 1.30 14.65
CA ALA A 30 8.32 1.39 14.12
C ALA A 30 7.25 1.29 15.23
N LYS A 31 7.40 2.07 16.31
CA LYS A 31 6.46 2.07 17.44
C LYS A 31 5.39 3.17 17.35
N ASN A 32 5.41 4.02 16.31
CA ASN A 32 4.49 5.17 16.20
C ASN A 32 3.59 5.19 14.95
N LEU A 33 3.46 4.08 14.21
CA LEU A 33 2.33 3.89 13.30
C LEU A 33 1.36 2.94 14.00
N THR A 34 0.25 3.52 14.47
CA THR A 34 -0.94 2.90 15.05
C THR A 34 -0.96 1.36 15.03
N ALA A 35 -0.91 0.81 16.24
CA ALA A 35 -0.84 -0.60 16.63
C ALA A 35 -1.78 -1.58 15.89
N GLN A 36 -1.50 -1.91 14.63
CA GLN A 36 -2.17 -3.03 13.90
C GLN A 36 -1.28 -3.72 12.86
N SER A 37 -0.16 -3.13 12.45
CA SER A 37 0.71 -3.71 11.41
C SER A 37 1.75 -4.67 12.00
N ALA A 38 1.28 -5.75 12.64
CA ALA A 38 2.13 -6.90 12.94
C ALA A 38 2.45 -7.66 11.64
N LEU A 39 3.29 -7.07 10.80
CA LEU A 39 3.85 -7.76 9.63
C LEU A 39 4.93 -8.74 10.14
N PRO A 40 4.93 -10.00 9.68
CA PRO A 40 5.81 -11.02 10.21
C PRO A 40 7.27 -10.62 9.96
N ALA A 41 7.98 -10.30 11.04
CA ALA A 41 9.43 -10.12 11.05
C ALA A 41 10.17 -11.47 10.96
N GLY A 42 9.68 -12.36 10.08
CA GLY A 42 10.17 -13.72 9.90
C GLY A 42 10.69 -13.92 8.49
N GLY A 43 11.99 -13.72 8.31
CA GLY A 43 12.73 -14.13 7.11
C GLY A 43 12.92 -13.04 6.07
N GLY A 44 13.91 -12.16 6.25
CA GLY A 44 14.58 -11.35 5.20
C GLY A 44 13.74 -10.37 4.35
N HIS A 45 12.41 -10.43 4.42
CA HIS A 45 11.47 -9.61 3.67
C HIS A 45 10.70 -8.75 4.68
N VAL A 46 10.76 -7.43 4.49
CA VAL A 46 10.07 -6.46 5.34
C VAL A 46 9.08 -5.72 4.47
N ALA A 47 7.80 -5.85 4.80
CA ALA A 47 6.76 -4.98 4.29
C ALA A 47 6.63 -3.77 5.22
N VAL A 48 6.66 -2.57 4.66
CA VAL A 48 6.44 -1.32 5.40
C VAL A 48 5.23 -0.61 4.81
N ALA A 49 4.20 -0.45 5.63
CA ALA A 49 3.04 0.36 5.31
C ALA A 49 3.51 1.79 5.04
N ALA A 50 3.37 2.22 3.79
CA ALA A 50 3.83 3.51 3.34
C ALA A 50 2.85 4.62 3.66
N GLN A 51 1.63 4.46 3.18
CA GLN A 51 0.54 5.39 3.42
C GLN A 51 -0.79 4.76 3.02
N CYS A 52 -1.86 5.23 3.64
CA CYS A 52 -3.23 4.97 3.21
C CYS A 52 -3.82 6.28 2.71
N ILE A 53 -4.27 6.30 1.46
CA ILE A 53 -4.96 7.46 0.87
C ILE A 53 -6.44 7.15 0.75
N SER A 54 -7.29 8.15 0.97
CA SER A 54 -8.73 8.02 0.72
C SER A 54 -8.97 8.00 -0.79
N VAL A 55 -9.59 6.93 -1.27
CA VAL A 55 -9.93 6.71 -2.67
C VAL A 55 -11.43 6.50 -2.78
N THR A 56 -12.00 6.84 -3.92
CA THR A 56 -13.41 6.58 -4.19
C THR A 56 -13.51 5.40 -5.14
N VAL A 57 -14.43 4.48 -4.85
CA VAL A 57 -14.73 3.37 -5.74
C VAL A 57 -15.51 3.88 -6.95
N GLU A 58 -14.99 3.62 -8.15
CA GLU A 58 -15.65 3.92 -9.42
C GLU A 58 -15.67 2.70 -10.33
N ASN A 59 -16.82 2.38 -10.89
CA ASN A 59 -17.04 1.21 -11.76
C ASN A 59 -16.60 -0.12 -11.10
N ASN A 60 -16.84 -0.26 -9.79
CA ASN A 60 -16.48 -1.45 -9.02
C ASN A 60 -14.98 -1.78 -9.00
N GLN A 61 -14.14 -0.81 -9.29
CA GLN A 61 -12.68 -0.92 -9.30
C GLN A 61 -12.07 0.34 -8.69
N VAL A 62 -10.82 0.23 -8.24
CA VAL A 62 -10.05 1.36 -7.74
C VAL A 62 -8.79 1.46 -8.57
N CYS A 63 -8.65 2.56 -9.31
CA CYS A 63 -7.48 2.83 -10.13
C CYS A 63 -6.46 3.66 -9.36
N ILE A 64 -5.29 3.07 -9.13
CA ILE A 64 -4.23 3.66 -8.33
C ILE A 64 -2.95 3.65 -9.14
N LYS A 65 -2.18 4.72 -9.03
CA LYS A 65 -0.83 4.75 -9.60
C LYS A 65 0.17 4.29 -8.57
N LEU A 66 0.80 3.17 -8.85
CA LEU A 66 1.82 2.62 -7.97
C LEU A 66 3.15 3.34 -8.20
N PRO A 67 3.85 3.72 -7.12
CA PRO A 67 5.19 4.28 -7.21
C PRO A 67 6.20 3.22 -7.66
N LEU A 68 7.48 3.58 -7.76
CA LEU A 68 8.57 2.70 -8.24
C LEU A 68 8.48 2.31 -9.72
N GLY A 69 7.76 3.09 -10.53
CA GLY A 69 7.66 2.84 -11.97
C GLY A 69 6.74 1.67 -12.34
N LEU A 70 5.98 1.13 -11.39
CA LEU A 70 5.01 0.05 -11.62
C LEU A 70 3.80 0.52 -12.46
N GLY A 71 3.56 1.83 -12.54
CA GLY A 71 2.57 2.40 -13.43
C GLY A 71 1.17 2.46 -12.82
N LYS A 72 0.16 2.48 -13.69
CA LYS A 72 -1.25 2.61 -13.29
C LYS A 72 -1.89 1.24 -13.26
N HIS A 73 -2.44 0.84 -12.11
CA HIS A 73 -3.17 -0.41 -11.97
C HIS A 73 -4.57 -0.15 -11.42
N CYS A 74 -5.55 -0.84 -11.99
CA CYS A 74 -6.91 -0.85 -11.47
C CYS A 74 -7.15 -2.17 -10.75
N LEU A 75 -7.43 -2.10 -9.46
CA LEU A 75 -7.77 -3.26 -8.65
C LEU A 75 -9.29 -3.44 -8.70
N PRO A 76 -9.80 -4.54 -9.29
CA PRO A 76 -11.22 -4.83 -9.26
C PRO A 76 -11.64 -5.24 -7.85
N LEU A 77 -12.75 -4.71 -7.35
CA LEU A 77 -13.28 -5.13 -6.06
C LEU A 77 -14.10 -6.42 -6.23
N PRO A 78 -13.88 -7.44 -5.39
CA PRO A 78 -14.59 -8.72 -5.48
C PRO A 78 -16.06 -8.60 -5.06
N VAL A 79 -16.42 -7.52 -4.39
CA VAL A 79 -17.77 -7.20 -3.92
C VAL A 79 -18.36 -6.07 -4.75
N SER A 80 -19.65 -6.16 -5.06
CA SER A 80 -20.36 -5.10 -5.80
C SER A 80 -20.59 -3.90 -4.90
N ILE A 81 -19.68 -2.92 -4.95
CA ILE A 81 -19.74 -1.70 -4.15
C ILE A 81 -20.25 -0.56 -5.03
N PRO A 82 -21.29 0.18 -4.59
CA PRO A 82 -21.83 1.28 -5.36
C PRO A 82 -20.76 2.36 -5.60
N ASN A 83 -20.81 2.95 -6.79
CA ASN A 83 -19.96 4.07 -7.17
C ASN A 83 -20.11 5.22 -6.16
N GLY A 84 -19.00 5.85 -5.77
CA GLY A 84 -19.01 6.91 -4.76
C GLY A 84 -18.76 6.42 -3.34
N THR A 85 -18.50 5.13 -3.13
CA THR A 85 -18.14 4.60 -1.81
C THR A 85 -16.73 5.04 -1.42
N ALA A 86 -16.61 5.64 -0.24
CA ALA A 86 -15.32 5.97 0.34
C ALA A 86 -14.55 4.70 0.74
N ALA A 87 -13.37 4.54 0.17
CA ALA A 87 -12.43 3.48 0.47
C ALA A 87 -11.07 4.10 0.83
N GLU A 88 -10.17 3.28 1.36
CA GLU A 88 -8.81 3.64 1.68
C GLU A 88 -7.87 2.68 0.96
N ALA A 89 -7.00 3.21 0.12
CA ALA A 89 -5.94 2.43 -0.51
C ALA A 89 -4.67 2.54 0.32
N CYS A 90 -4.30 1.45 0.99
CA CYS A 90 -3.03 1.33 1.71
C CYS A 90 -1.96 0.71 0.82
N LEU A 91 -0.80 1.35 0.73
CA LEU A 91 0.38 0.82 0.06
C LEU A 91 1.36 0.28 1.11
N ASP A 92 1.85 -0.93 0.91
CA ASP A 92 2.93 -1.55 1.66
C ASP A 92 4.12 -1.78 0.72
N ILE A 93 5.28 -1.24 1.05
CA ILE A 93 6.49 -1.42 0.24
C ILE A 93 7.24 -2.64 0.77
N CYS A 94 7.48 -3.60 -0.11
CA CYS A 94 8.23 -4.81 0.21
C CYS A 94 9.69 -4.61 -0.16
N THR A 95 10.53 -4.77 0.85
CA THR A 95 11.98 -4.69 0.71
C THR A 95 12.60 -6.02 1.10
N LYS A 96 13.61 -6.44 0.34
CA LYS A 96 14.43 -7.60 0.65
C LYS A 96 15.87 -7.11 0.77
N PHE A 97 16.49 -7.33 1.92
CA PHE A 97 17.85 -6.83 2.22
C PHE A 97 18.05 -5.32 1.93
N GLY A 98 17.04 -4.49 2.21
CA GLY A 98 17.09 -3.03 1.99
C GLY A 98 16.84 -2.58 0.54
N ILE A 99 16.61 -3.50 -0.40
CA ILE A 99 16.27 -3.19 -1.79
C ILE A 99 14.75 -3.37 -1.98
N PRO A 100 14.02 -2.36 -2.50
CA PRO A 100 12.60 -2.51 -2.81
C PRO A 100 12.41 -3.50 -3.95
N THR A 101 11.76 -4.64 -3.66
CA THR A 101 11.53 -5.73 -4.62
C THR A 101 10.08 -5.85 -5.06
N GLY A 102 9.18 -5.16 -4.37
CA GLY A 102 7.76 -5.18 -4.68
C GLY A 102 6.97 -4.23 -3.80
N VAL A 103 5.67 -4.21 -4.04
CA VAL A 103 4.69 -3.45 -3.25
C VAL A 103 3.41 -4.28 -3.14
N LYS A 104 2.69 -4.08 -2.06
CA LYS A 104 1.38 -4.67 -1.81
C LYS A 104 0.39 -3.54 -1.63
N VAL A 105 -0.71 -3.58 -2.37
CA VAL A 105 -1.78 -2.59 -2.29
C VAL A 105 -2.98 -3.27 -1.65
N SER A 106 -3.46 -2.71 -0.55
CA SER A 106 -4.62 -3.21 0.17
C SER A 106 -5.71 -2.15 0.17
N ILE A 107 -6.90 -2.48 -0.34
CA ILE A 107 -8.04 -1.58 -0.28
C ILE A 107 -8.84 -1.93 0.97
N LYS A 108 -9.11 -0.92 1.80
CA LYS A 108 -9.97 -1.00 2.96
C LYS A 108 -11.26 -0.22 2.70
N VAL A 109 -12.38 -0.78 3.08
CA VAL A 109 -13.68 -0.11 3.04
C VAL A 109 -14.24 -0.17 4.45
N ALA A 110 -14.64 0.99 4.99
CA ALA A 110 -15.10 1.10 6.38
C ALA A 110 -14.10 0.49 7.40
N GLY A 111 -12.80 0.68 7.18
CA GLY A 111 -11.72 0.17 8.05
C GLY A 111 -11.38 -1.32 7.89
N SER A 112 -12.07 -2.06 7.03
CA SER A 112 -11.82 -3.49 6.78
C SER A 112 -11.19 -3.72 5.41
N THR A 113 -10.10 -4.47 5.33
CA THR A 113 -9.44 -4.81 4.05
C THR A 113 -10.34 -5.71 3.21
N VAL A 114 -10.77 -5.22 2.05
CA VAL A 114 -11.65 -5.96 1.11
C VAL A 114 -10.86 -6.70 0.04
N ILE A 115 -9.70 -6.17 -0.37
CA ILE A 115 -8.79 -6.82 -1.31
C ILE A 115 -7.35 -6.42 -0.97
N SER A 116 -6.41 -7.34 -1.20
CA SER A 116 -4.98 -7.07 -1.10
C SER A 116 -4.28 -7.72 -2.30
N GLU A 117 -3.75 -6.89 -3.18
CA GLU A 117 -3.01 -7.31 -4.37
C GLU A 117 -1.53 -7.05 -4.14
N THR A 118 -0.70 -8.01 -4.54
CA THR A 118 0.76 -7.90 -4.40
C THR A 118 1.40 -7.81 -5.78
N PHE A 119 2.21 -6.79 -5.99
CA PHE A 119 2.93 -6.51 -7.22
C PHE A 119 4.43 -6.67 -6.95
N GLY A 120 5.05 -7.68 -7.57
CA GLY A 120 6.47 -7.99 -7.38
C GLY A 120 6.72 -8.98 -6.25
N ILE A 121 7.90 -8.90 -5.64
CA ILE A 121 8.33 -9.85 -4.61
C ILE A 121 8.12 -9.24 -3.22
N CYS A 122 7.13 -9.82 -2.54
CA CYS A 122 6.88 -9.81 -1.12
C CYS A 122 6.76 -11.28 -0.68
#